data_AF-X1T7C9-F1
#
_entry.id   AF-X1T7C9-F1
#
_cell.length_a   1.000
_cell.length_b   1.000
_cell.length_c   1.000
_cell.angle_alpha   90.00
_cell.angle_beta   90.00
_cell.angle_gamma   90.00
#
_symmetry.space_group_name_H-M   'P 1'
#
loop_
_entity.id
_entity.type
_entity.pdbx_description
1 polymer ?
#
loop_
_entity_poly.entity_id
_entity_poly.type
_entity_poly.pdbx_seq_one_letter_code
_entity_poly.pdbx_strand_id
1 'polypeptide(L)'
;MSKTIKSVCVYGIGGVGGYFGGRIAHEISKGNRAIQVYFIGRGEHLKTIQQHGLKLITDKEEFLCIPNIATDNIRHIPTPDLYLLCVKGMT
;
A
#
# COMPACT_ATOMS: atom_id res chain seq x y z
N MET A 1 -11.82 17.75 16.82
CA MET A 1 -10.53 18.04 16.15
C MET A 1 -10.40 17.11 14.96
N SER A 2 -10.14 17.63 13.75
CA SER A 2 -9.85 16.81 12.58
C SER A 2 -8.41 16.31 12.66
N LYS A 3 -8.19 14.99 12.72
CA LYS A 3 -6.86 14.40 12.75
C LYS A 3 -6.33 14.31 11.31
N THR A 4 -5.18 14.94 11.04
CA THR A 4 -4.50 14.79 9.75
C THR A 4 -3.88 13.41 9.64
N ILE A 5 -4.17 12.70 8.54
CA ILE A 5 -3.60 11.38 8.25
C ILE A 5 -2.21 11.57 7.63
N LYS A 6 -1.17 11.03 8.29
CA LYS A 6 0.22 11.06 7.82
C LYS A 6 0.75 9.69 7.45
N SER A 7 0.03 8.61 7.76
CA SER A 7 0.41 7.25 7.38
C SER A 7 -0.79 6.37 7.10
N VAL A 8 -0.67 5.56 6.05
CA VAL A 8 -1.70 4.61 5.61
C VAL A 8 -1.09 3.22 5.48
N CYS A 9 -1.68 2.23 6.14
CA CYS A 9 -1.35 0.83 5.97
C CYS A 9 -2.43 0.12 5.17
N VAL A 10 -2.06 -0.56 4.11
CA VAL A 10 -2.93 -1.43 3.32
C VAL A 10 -2.67 -2.87 3.71
N TYR A 11 -3.63 -3.48 4.41
CA TYR A 11 -3.54 -4.85 4.87
C TYR A 11 -4.22 -5.80 3.89
N GLY A 12 -3.41 -6.51 3.10
CA GLY A 12 -3.87 -7.38 2.01
C GLY A 12 -3.73 -6.72 0.64
N ILE A 13 -2.70 -7.09 -0.10
CA ILE A 13 -2.41 -6.56 -1.45
C ILE A 13 -3.00 -7.49 -2.52
N GLY A 14 -4.33 -7.65 -2.48
CA GLY A 14 -5.11 -8.30 -3.54
C GLY A 14 -5.62 -7.28 -4.57
N GLY A 15 -6.68 -7.60 -5.30
CA GLY A 15 -7.26 -6.66 -6.28
C GLY A 15 -7.69 -5.31 -5.68
N VAL A 16 -8.41 -5.34 -4.55
CA VAL A 16 -8.89 -4.11 -3.87
C VAL A 16 -7.73 -3.33 -3.24
N GLY A 17 -6.93 -4.00 -2.39
CA GLY A 17 -5.82 -3.34 -1.70
C GLY A 17 -4.71 -2.88 -2.64
N GLY A 18 -4.41 -3.66 -3.68
CA GLY A 18 -3.45 -3.30 -4.72
C GLY A 18 -3.92 -2.08 -5.53
N TYR A 19 -5.20 -2.01 -5.90
CA TYR A 19 -5.72 -0.86 -6.62
C TYR A 19 -5.68 0.42 -5.79
N PHE A 20 -6.34 0.44 -4.62
CA PHE A 20 -6.40 1.65 -3.80
C PHE A 20 -5.05 2.01 -3.20
N GLY A 21 -4.32 1.02 -2.68
CA GLY A 21 -2.98 1.20 -2.14
C GLY A 21 -1.98 1.68 -3.19
N GLY A 22 -2.03 1.11 -4.40
CA GLY A 22 -1.21 1.53 -5.52
C GLY A 22 -1.48 2.97 -5.92
N ARG A 23 -2.75 3.35 -6.11
CA ARG A 23 -3.14 4.74 -6.40
C ARG A 23 -2.65 5.71 -5.33
N ILE A 24 -2.82 5.38 -4.05
CA ILE A 24 -2.37 6.22 -2.93
C ILE A 24 -0.85 6.39 -2.96
N ALA A 25 -0.08 5.30 -3.10
CA ALA A 25 1.38 5.34 -3.17
C ALA A 25 1.88 6.18 -4.35
N HIS A 26 1.26 6.04 -5.52
CA HIS A 26 1.61 6.79 -6.73
C HIS A 26 1.31 8.29 -6.62
N GLU A 27 0.14 8.67 -6.08
CA GLU A 27 -0.21 10.08 -5.94
C GLU A 27 0.64 10.79 -4.88
N ILE A 28 0.99 10.10 -3.79
CA ILE A 28 1.86 10.64 -2.75
C ILE A 28 3.28 10.86 -3.27
N SER A 29 3.82 9.93 -4.08
CA SER A 29 5.17 10.08 -4.64
C SER A 29 5.28 11.26 -5.60
N LYS A 30 4.21 11.59 -6.33
CA LYS A 30 4.13 12.78 -7.20
C LYS A 30 3.98 14.09 -6.43
N GLY A 31 3.17 14.10 -5.37
CA GLY A 31 2.69 15.33 -4.74
C GLY A 31 3.63 15.97 -3.72
N ASN A 32 4.86 15.47 -3.57
CA ASN A 32 5.80 15.85 -2.49
C ASN A 32 5.12 15.85 -1.09
N ARG A 33 4.16 14.93 -0.89
CA ARG A 33 3.42 14.82 0.36
C ARG A 33 4.20 13.92 1.31
N ALA A 34 4.44 14.39 2.53
CA ALA A 34 5.09 13.61 3.58
C ALA A 34 4.10 12.60 4.23
N ILE A 35 3.41 11.80 3.40
CA ILE A 35 2.54 10.72 3.86
C ILE A 35 3.26 9.40 3.62
N GLN A 36 3.25 8.50 4.61
CA GLN A 36 3.87 7.18 4.50
C GLN A 36 2.84 6.13 4.09
N VAL A 37 3.20 5.25 3.16
CA VAL A 37 2.36 4.15 2.68
C VAL A 37 3.03 2.82 2.97
N TYR A 38 2.31 1.95 3.66
CA TYR A 38 2.79 0.63 4.05
C TYR A 38 1.91 -0.46 3.48
N PHE A 39 2.52 -1.50 2.92
CA PHE A 39 1.81 -2.65 2.35
C PHE A 39 2.06 -3.90 3.21
N ILE A 40 0.99 -4.57 3.63
CA ILE A 40 1.06 -5.87 4.27
C ILE A 40 0.59 -6.94 3.29
N GLY A 41 1.51 -7.82 2.90
CA GLY A 41 1.31 -8.89 1.91
C GLY A 41 2.05 -10.16 2.31
N ARG A 42 2.03 -11.19 1.46
CA ARG A 42 2.75 -12.46 1.74
C ARG A 42 3.21 -13.15 0.46
N GLY A 43 4.13 -14.10 0.60
CA GLY A 43 4.58 -14.98 -0.47
C GLY A 43 5.28 -14.26 -1.62
N GLU A 44 5.21 -14.84 -2.82
CA GLU A 44 5.89 -14.32 -4.01
C GLU A 44 5.43 -12.91 -4.39
N HIS A 45 4.14 -12.59 -4.21
CA HIS A 45 3.64 -11.25 -4.50
C HIS A 45 4.32 -10.17 -3.65
N LEU A 46 4.55 -10.45 -2.36
CA LEU A 46 5.30 -9.54 -1.48
C LEU A 46 6.74 -9.36 -1.96
N LYS A 47 7.44 -10.45 -2.27
CA LYS A 47 8.83 -10.40 -2.76
C LYS A 47 8.94 -9.55 -4.03
N THR A 48 8.03 -9.75 -4.98
CA THR A 48 7.99 -8.95 -6.22
C THR A 48 7.79 -7.47 -5.93
N ILE A 49 6.88 -7.12 -5.01
CA ILE A 49 6.66 -5.72 -4.62
C ILE A 49 7.90 -5.11 -3.94
N GLN A 50 8.59 -5.86 -3.10
CA GLN A 50 9.81 -5.37 -2.43
C GLN A 50 10.94 -5.09 -3.44
N GLN A 51 11.05 -5.90 -4.50
CA GLN A 51 12.10 -5.75 -5.51
C GLN A 51 11.76 -4.70 -6.57
N HIS A 52 10.50 -4.64 -7.00
CA HIS A 52 10.10 -3.92 -8.21
C HIS A 52 8.96 -2.93 -7.98
N GLY A 53 8.46 -2.78 -6.76
CA GLY A 53 7.23 -2.04 -6.48
C GLY A 53 5.97 -2.77 -6.99
N LEU A 54 4.82 -2.16 -6.74
CA LEU A 54 3.54 -2.64 -7.25
C LEU A 54 3.27 -2.03 -8.63
N LYS A 55 3.20 -2.87 -9.65
CA LYS A 55 2.74 -2.47 -10.98
C LYS A 55 1.21 -2.43 -11.01
N LEU A 56 0.63 -1.24 -11.18
CA LEU A 56 -0.81 -1.05 -11.30
C LEU A 56 -1.16 -0.75 -12.77
N ILE A 57 -1.85 -1.68 -13.42
CA ILE A 57 -2.28 -1.55 -14.81
C ILE A 57 -3.79 -1.34 -14.81
N THR A 58 -4.23 -0.31 -15.53
CA THR A 58 -5.64 -0.01 -15.80
C THR A 58 -5.86 0.02 -17.31
N ASP A 59 -7.11 0.17 -17.74
CA ASP A 59 -7.46 0.38 -19.15
C ASP A 59 -6.84 1.64 -19.76
N LYS A 60 -6.53 2.64 -18.93
CA LYS A 60 -6.03 3.96 -19.37
C LYS A 60 -4.55 4.18 -19.09
N GLU A 61 -4.05 3.61 -18.01
CA GLU A 61 -2.80 4.02 -17.41
C GLU A 61 -2.06 2.83 -16.77
N GLU A 62 -0.74 2.92 -16.79
CA GLU A 62 0.16 2.02 -16.08
C GLU A 62 1.00 2.84 -15.09
N PHE A 63 1.05 2.37 -13.84
CA PHE A 63 1.75 3.04 -12.76
C PHE A 63 2.73 2.11 -12.06
N LEU A 64 3.89 2.66 -11.71
CA LEU A 64 4.81 2.03 -10.79
C LEU A 64 4.61 2.63 -9.40
N CYS A 65 4.02 1.86 -8.50
CA CYS A 65 3.63 2.29 -7.17
C CYS A 65 4.64 1.75 -6.14
N ILE A 66 5.44 2.65 -5.56
CA ILE A 66 6.49 2.28 -4.59
C ILE A 66 6.01 2.64 -3.18
N PRO A 67 5.68 1.64 -2.32
CA PRO A 67 5.38 1.89 -0.92
C PRO A 67 6.67 2.23 -0.14
N ASN A 68 6.52 2.84 1.04
CA ASN A 68 7.66 3.08 1.93
C ASN A 68 8.17 1.76 2.54
N ILE A 69 7.27 0.86 2.93
CA ILE A 69 7.60 -0.49 3.40
C ILE A 69 6.57 -1.47 2.86
N ALA A 70 7.03 -2.61 2.36
CA ALA A 70 6.20 -3.79 2.11
C ALA A 70 6.72 -4.95 2.97
N THR A 71 5.85 -5.56 3.79
CA THR A 71 6.22 -6.63 4.72
C THR A 71 5.06 -7.60 4.93
N ASP A 72 5.32 -8.75 5.53
CA ASP A 72 4.31 -9.72 6.00
C ASP A 72 3.97 -9.56 7.48
N ASN A 73 4.71 -8.72 8.20
CA ASN A 73 4.54 -8.53 9.63
C ASN A 73 4.28 -7.06 9.95
N ILE A 74 3.08 -6.79 10.45
CA ILE A 74 2.65 -5.44 10.86
C ILE A 74 3.57 -4.80 11.91
N ARG A 75 4.30 -5.60 12.69
CA ARG A 75 5.24 -5.08 13.70
C ARG A 75 6.50 -4.43 13.10
N HIS A 76 6.75 -4.61 11.80
CA HIS A 76 7.89 -4.00 11.12
C HIS A 76 7.59 -2.60 10.57
N ILE A 77 6.38 -2.06 10.80
CA ILE A 77 6.01 -0.70 10.41
C ILE A 77 5.65 0.13 11.66
N PRO A 78 5.84 1.47 11.63
CA PRO A 78 5.28 2.35 12.65
C PRO A 78 3.75 2.23 12.71
N THR A 79 3.15 2.55 13.85
CA THR A 79 1.68 2.59 14.00
C THR A 79 1.06 3.57 12.97
N PRO A 80 0.28 3.09 12.00
CA PRO A 80 -0.40 3.91 11.00
C PRO A 80 -1.53 4.75 11.59
N ASP A 81 -1.79 5.91 10.97
CA ASP A 81 -2.99 6.70 11.27
C ASP A 81 -4.26 6.07 10.69
N LEU A 82 -4.14 5.38 9.55
CA LEU A 82 -5.23 4.72 8.85
C LEU A 82 -4.85 3.30 8.43
N TYR A 83 -5.75 2.36 8.65
CA TYR A 83 -5.66 1.00 8.12
C TYR A 83 -6.74 0.76 7.07
N LEU A 84 -6.34 0.29 5.90
CA LEU A 84 -7.22 -0.23 4.86
C LEU A 84 -7.16 -1.76 4.90
N LEU A 85 -8.16 -2.39 5.52
CA LEU A 85 -8.26 -3.85 5.60
C LEU A 85 -8.88 -4.38 4.31
N CYS A 86 -8.06 -4.97 3.45
CA CYS A 86 -8.43 -5.41 2.10
C CYS A 86 -8.27 -6.93 1.89
N VAL A 87 -8.30 -7.69 2.98
CA VAL A 87 -8.37 -9.15 2.97
C VAL A 87 -9.81 -9.61 2.78
N LYS A 88 -10.00 -10.77 2.15
CA LYS A 88 -11.30 -11.45 2.19
C LYS A 88 -11.53 -12.04 3.57
N GLY A 89 -12.80 -12.15 3.96
CA GLY A 89 -13.18 -12.92 5.14
C GLY A 89 -12.62 -14.34 5.04
N MET A 90 -12.07 -14.83 6.14
CA MET A 90 -11.71 -16.24 6.30
C MET A 90 -12.84 -16.87 7.11
N THR A 91 -13.73 -17.57 6.42
CA THR A 91 -14.71 -18.50 7.02
C THR A 91 -14.17 -19.90 6.98
#